data_AF-A0A967LFC0-F1
#
_entry.id   AF-A0A967LFC0-F1
#
_cell.length_a   1.000
_cell.length_b   1.000
_cell.length_c   1.000
_cell.angle_alpha   90.00
_cell.angle_beta   90.00
_cell.angle_gamma   90.00
#
_symmetry.space_group_name_H-M   'P 1'
#
loop_
_entity.id
_entity.type
_entity.pdbx_description
1 polymer ?
#
loop_
_entity_poly.entity_id
_entity_poly.type
_entity_poly.pdbx_seq_one_letter_code
_entity_poly.pdbx_strand_id
1 'polypeptide(L)' 'MLTRLFWRPIYDPKPLYYQFQAELTDQFTWDYLEQGPEAWRVGIGRR' A
#
# COMPACT_ATOMS: atom_id res chain seq x y z
N MET A 1 -2.33 32.16 13.64
CA MET A 1 -1.83 30.81 13.97
C MET A 1 -2.51 29.83 13.01
N LEU A 2 -1.86 29.46 11.92
CA LEU A 2 -2.42 28.51 10.95
C LEU A 2 -1.83 27.13 11.24
N THR A 3 -2.69 26.26 11.76
CA THR A 3 -2.45 24.85 11.99
C THR A 3 -2.06 24.18 10.68
N ARG A 4 -0.91 23.52 10.72
CA ARG A 4 -0.26 22.82 9.61
C ARG A 4 -1.25 21.82 8.98
N LEU A 5 -1.71 22.09 7.76
CA LEU A 5 -2.35 21.11 6.89
C LEU A 5 -1.29 20.10 6.46
N PHE A 6 -1.05 19.08 7.28
CA PHE A 6 -0.26 17.91 6.87
C PHE A 6 -1.23 16.82 6.40
N TRP A 7 -2.02 17.13 5.38
CA TRP A 7 -2.75 16.11 4.63
C TRP A 7 -1.74 15.42 3.70
N ARG A 8 -0.98 14.46 4.24
CA ARG A 8 -0.43 13.39 3.41
C ARG A 8 -1.53 12.35 3.33
N PRO A 9 -2.26 12.19 2.21
CA PRO A 9 -3.06 11.00 2.05
C PRO A 9 -2.05 9.86 2.05
N ILE A 10 -2.08 9.04 3.09
CA ILE A 10 -1.31 7.83 3.10
C ILE A 10 -1.97 6.97 2.03
N TYR A 11 -1.28 6.85 0.90
CA TYR A 11 -1.87 6.32 -0.32
C TYR A 11 -2.13 4.82 -0.12
N ASP A 12 -3.39 4.42 -0.32
CA ASP A 12 -3.81 3.02 -0.42
C ASP A 12 -2.86 2.28 -1.39
N PRO A 13 -2.28 1.12 -1.01
CA PRO A 13 -1.28 0.43 -1.82
C PRO A 13 -1.90 -0.38 -2.99
N LYS A 14 -3.22 -0.28 -3.22
CA LYS A 14 -3.91 -0.90 -4.36
C LYS A 14 -3.28 -0.62 -5.74
N PRO A 15 -2.85 0.62 -6.09
CA PRO A 15 -2.20 0.85 -7.37
C PRO A 15 -0.94 0.01 -7.55
N LEU A 16 -0.16 -0.16 -6.46
CA LEU A 16 1.03 -0.99 -6.45
C LEU A 16 0.68 -2.48 -6.57
N TYR A 17 -0.38 -2.95 -5.90
CA TYR A 17 -0.89 -4.31 -6.05
C TYR A 17 -1.23 -4.64 -7.51
N TYR A 18 -1.95 -3.76 -8.21
CA TYR A 18 -2.33 -3.99 -9.62
C TYR A 18 -1.11 -4.04 -10.54
N GLN A 19 -0.09 -3.23 -10.27
CA GLN A 19 1.16 -3.29 -11.02
C GLN A 19 1.87 -4.65 -10.84
N PHE A 20 2.01 -5.12 -9.59
CA PHE A 20 2.56 -6.45 -9.33
C PHE A 20 1.73 -7.56 -9.97
N GLN A 21 0.40 -7.45 -9.95
CA GLN A 21 -0.49 -8.42 -10.59
C GLN A 21 -0.28 -8.48 -12.11
N ALA A 22 -0.02 -7.34 -12.75
CA ALA A 22 0.24 -7.26 -14.18
C ALA A 22 1.63 -7.78 -14.58
N GLU A 23 2.66 -7.49 -13.77
CA GLU A 23 4.06 -7.83 -14.11
C GLU A 23 4.50 -9.20 -13.58
N LEU A 24 3.93 -9.66 -12.46
CA LEU A 24 4.39 -10.82 -11.68
C LEU A 24 3.24 -11.80 -11.40
N THR A 25 2.32 -11.98 -12.36
CA THR A 25 1.15 -12.85 -12.21
C THR A 25 1.51 -14.20 -11.58
N ASP A 26 0.84 -14.53 -10.47
CA ASP A 26 1.01 -15.76 -9.68
C ASP A 26 2.40 -15.99 -9.03
N GLN A 27 3.32 -15.02 -9.13
CA GLN A 27 4.69 -15.12 -8.59
C GLN A 27 4.89 -14.41 -7.24
N PHE A 28 3.89 -13.67 -6.76
CA PHE A 28 3.97 -12.96 -5.48
C PHE A 28 2.74 -13.23 -4.61
N THR A 29 2.92 -13.03 -3.31
CA THR A 29 1.84 -12.97 -2.33
C THR A 29 1.71 -11.55 -1.80
N TRP A 30 0.48 -11.17 -1.47
CA TRP A 30 0.17 -9.84 -0.96
C TRP A 30 -0.66 -9.96 0.31
N ASP A 31 -0.10 -9.51 1.43
CA ASP A 31 -0.73 -9.60 2.74
C ASP A 31 -0.86 -8.21 3.36
N TYR A 32 -2.04 -7.86 3.86
CA TYR A 32 -2.25 -6.57 4.50
C TYR A 32 -1.94 -6.67 5.99
N LEU A 33 -0.86 -6.02 6.40
CA LEU A 33 -0.41 -6.02 7.80
C LEU A 33 -1.02 -4.85 8.58
N GLU A 34 -1.30 -3.73 7.93
CA GLU A 34 -1.92 -2.55 8.53
C GLU A 34 -2.73 -1.77 7.48
N GLN A 35 -3.98 -1.43 7.81
CA GLN A 35 -4.88 -0.63 6.98
C GLN A 35 -5.44 0.52 7.82
N GLY A 36 -5.14 1.77 7.48
CA GLY A 36 -5.68 2.90 8.23
C GLY A 36 -5.32 4.28 7.69
N PRO A 37 -6.01 5.32 8.21
CA PRO A 37 -5.81 6.71 7.82
C PRO A 37 -4.56 7.34 8.45
N GLU A 38 -3.69 6.54 9.09
CA GLU A 38 -2.40 6.97 9.62
C GLU A 38 -1.23 6.23 8.94
N ALA A 39 -1.41 4.95 8.61
CA ALA A 39 -0.40 4.14 7.93
C ALA A 39 -1.03 2.98 7.15
N TRP A 40 -0.32 2.58 6.08
CA TRP A 40 -0.58 1.36 5.32
C TRP A 40 0.67 0.50 5.33
N ARG A 41 0.52 -0.79 5.63
CA ARG A 41 1.61 -1.77 5.58
C ARG A 41 1.15 -3.02 4.86
N VAL A 42 1.97 -3.44 3.90
CA VAL A 42 1.75 -4.68 3.14
C VAL A 42 3.00 -5.54 3.20
N GLY A 43 2.80 -6.83 3.43
CA GLY A 43 3.81 -7.86 3.28
C GLY A 43 3.80 -8.36 1.84
N ILE A 44 4.94 -8.28 1.17
CA ILE A 44 5.14 -8.82 -0.17
C ILE A 44 6.04 -10.04 -0.04
N GLY A 45 5.50 -11.20 -0.41
CA GLY A 45 6.23 -12.46 -0.45
C GLY A 45 6.47 -12.91 -1.89
N ARG A 46 7.48 -13.75 -2.08
CA ARG A 46 7.75 -14.44 -3.35
C ARG A 46 7.30 -15.89 -3.25
N ARG A 47 6.64 -16.43 -4.28
CA ARG A 47 6.40 -17.88 -4.40
C ARG A 47 7.62 -18.61 -4.96
#